data_AF-A0A961FAA0-F1
#
_entry.id   AF-A0A961FAA0-F1
#
_cell.length_a   1.000
_cell.length_b   1.000
_cell.length_c   1.000
_cell.angle_alpha   90.00
_cell.angle_beta   90.00
_cell.angle_gamma   90.00
#
_symmetry.space_group_name_H-M   'P 1'
#
loop_
_entity.id
_entity.type
_entity.pdbx_description
1 polymer ?
#
loop_
_entity_poly.entity_id
_entity_poly.type
_entity_poly.pdbx_seq_one_letter_code
_entity_poly.pdbx_strand_id
1 'polypeptide(L)'
;MFINLDRVPERARFMEGQARKVGIDAQIERIAATDALTEAPSDRYRPHGWGPRWELSRSEIACFESHRRCWQRLRDEGLGHAVILEDDVILSTRLPEAVAALCAAGPPADVVKLDGVRQMVRYGPRISVGASEFGLRAILQTVHSAGCYLISAAGADMLLAASAGFCDHLDDFVFNPRAAWSIAQIEPAVALQAVLAAGFDAAGEVGRSERTRQAGINAAKARGPLPYRALKEARRSARALRWRLYVDRRLRAGGGRIGSVPLAADLGDYR
;
A
#
# COMPACT_ATOMS: atom_id res chain seq x y z
N MET A 1 2.02 13.67 -0.47
CA MET A 1 1.33 13.62 -1.78
C MET A 1 0.10 12.74 -1.66
N PHE A 2 -1.05 13.14 -2.23
CA PHE A 2 -2.20 12.25 -2.40
C PHE A 2 -2.59 12.13 -3.87
N ILE A 3 -2.96 10.93 -4.28
CA ILE A 3 -3.28 10.57 -5.65
C ILE A 3 -4.79 10.63 -5.84
N ASN A 4 -5.29 11.47 -6.75
CA ASN A 4 -6.72 11.59 -7.04
C ASN A 4 -6.97 11.79 -8.53
N LEU A 5 -8.05 11.20 -9.04
CA LEU A 5 -8.53 11.45 -10.41
C LEU A 5 -9.15 12.84 -10.53
N ASP A 6 -8.82 13.59 -11.57
CA ASP A 6 -9.35 14.95 -11.79
C ASP A 6 -10.88 14.99 -11.94
N ARG A 7 -11.46 13.94 -12.51
CA ARG A 7 -12.92 13.80 -12.64
C ARG A 7 -13.65 13.39 -11.36
N VAL A 8 -12.96 13.21 -10.22
CA VAL A 8 -13.57 12.83 -8.93
C VAL A 8 -13.19 13.84 -7.82
N PRO A 9 -13.66 15.10 -7.93
CA PRO A 9 -13.31 16.16 -7.00
C PRO A 9 -13.82 15.91 -5.57
N GLU A 10 -14.86 15.10 -5.38
CA GLU A 10 -15.40 14.76 -4.06
C GLU A 10 -14.38 14.00 -3.20
N ARG A 11 -13.62 13.07 -3.80
CA ARG A 11 -12.54 12.34 -3.10
C ARG A 11 -11.35 13.25 -2.80
N ALA A 12 -11.11 14.26 -3.63
CA ALA A 12 -10.12 15.29 -3.33
C ALA A 12 -10.53 16.14 -2.11
N ARG A 13 -11.76 16.66 -2.09
CA ARG A 13 -12.32 17.41 -0.96
C ARG A 13 -12.30 16.59 0.33
N PHE A 14 -12.57 15.28 0.23
CA PHE A 14 -12.43 14.35 1.34
C PHE A 14 -11.00 14.32 1.89
N MET A 15 -9.99 14.12 1.03
CA MET A 15 -8.58 14.12 1.46
C MET A 15 -8.10 15.48 1.99
N GLU A 16 -8.52 16.58 1.39
CA GLU A 16 -8.27 17.94 1.91
C GLU A 16 -8.89 18.14 3.29
N GLY A 17 -10.07 17.57 3.54
CA GLY A 17 -10.69 17.51 4.86
C GLY A 17 -9.87 16.68 5.85
N GLN A 18 -9.39 15.50 5.45
CA GLN A 18 -8.50 14.68 6.29
C GLN A 18 -7.20 15.39 6.61
N ALA A 19 -6.60 16.09 5.64
CA ALA A 19 -5.37 16.85 5.84
C ALA A 19 -5.55 17.99 6.85
N ARG A 20 -6.63 18.76 6.74
CA ARG A 20 -6.98 19.80 7.74
C ARG A 20 -7.25 19.22 9.12
N LYS A 21 -7.96 18.08 9.20
CA LYS A 21 -8.24 17.38 10.47
C LYS A 21 -6.94 17.07 11.24
N VAL A 22 -5.89 16.66 10.53
CA VAL A 22 -4.62 16.25 11.14
C VAL A 22 -3.54 17.33 11.09
N GLY A 23 -3.85 18.53 10.60
CA GLY A 23 -2.95 19.69 10.58
C GLY A 23 -1.78 19.60 9.58
N ILE A 24 -1.97 18.94 8.44
CA ILE A 24 -0.95 18.80 7.37
C ILE A 24 -1.35 19.46 6.05
N ASP A 25 -2.37 20.31 6.05
CA ASP A 25 -2.91 20.97 4.85
C ASP A 25 -1.87 21.83 4.12
N ALA A 26 -0.93 22.45 4.85
CA ALA A 26 0.17 23.20 4.25
C ALA A 26 1.29 22.31 3.64
N GLN A 27 1.29 21.01 3.93
CA GLN A 27 2.33 20.05 3.52
C GLN A 27 1.81 18.98 2.56
N ILE A 28 0.49 18.99 2.28
CA ILE A 28 -0.13 18.04 1.40
C ILE A 28 -0.24 18.62 -0.01
N GLU A 29 0.07 17.79 -1.00
CA GLU A 29 -0.06 18.13 -2.39
C GLU A 29 -0.84 17.04 -3.12
N ARG A 30 -1.75 17.47 -3.99
CA ARG A 30 -2.51 16.62 -4.90
C ARG A 30 -1.65 16.26 -6.11
N ILE A 31 -1.59 14.96 -6.43
CA ILE A 31 -1.03 14.43 -7.66
C ILE A 31 -2.18 13.88 -8.51
N ALA A 32 -2.31 14.37 -9.75
CA ALA A 32 -3.29 13.84 -10.69
C ALA A 32 -3.03 12.35 -10.91
N ALA A 33 -4.05 11.52 -10.71
CA ALA A 33 -4.01 10.10 -11.00
C ALA A 33 -4.12 9.87 -12.51
N THR A 34 -3.51 8.78 -12.97
CA THR A 34 -3.70 8.29 -14.34
C THR A 34 -5.15 7.84 -14.49
N ASP A 35 -5.85 8.33 -15.51
CA ASP A 35 -7.25 7.98 -15.75
C ASP A 35 -7.37 6.88 -16.80
N ALA A 36 -7.75 5.69 -16.34
CA ALA A 36 -7.95 4.53 -17.20
C ALA A 36 -9.00 4.71 -18.31
N LEU A 37 -9.85 5.76 -18.24
CA LEU A 37 -10.80 6.10 -19.30
C LEU A 37 -10.17 6.81 -20.48
N THR A 38 -9.29 7.76 -20.21
CA THR A 38 -8.74 8.66 -21.22
C THR A 38 -7.34 8.26 -21.64
N GLU A 39 -6.61 7.54 -20.77
CA GLU A 39 -5.23 7.15 -21.00
C GLU A 39 -5.12 5.67 -21.42
N ALA A 40 -4.19 5.42 -22.34
CA ALA A 40 -3.84 4.07 -22.76
C ALA A 40 -3.04 3.35 -21.65
N PRO A 41 -3.11 2.00 -21.59
CA PRO A 41 -2.25 1.24 -20.68
C PRO A 41 -0.76 1.54 -20.91
N SER A 42 0.01 1.54 -19.83
CA SER A 42 1.45 1.80 -19.85
C SER A 42 2.22 0.87 -20.78
N ASP A 43 3.21 1.44 -21.48
CA ASP A 43 4.19 0.69 -22.26
C ASP A 43 5.14 -0.14 -21.41
N ARG A 44 5.11 -0.02 -20.07
CA ARG A 44 5.83 -0.86 -19.09
C ARG A 44 5.02 -2.04 -18.60
N TYR A 45 3.73 -2.10 -18.92
CA TYR A 45 2.90 -3.25 -18.54
C TYR A 45 3.34 -4.50 -19.33
N ARG A 46 3.61 -5.60 -18.63
CA ARG A 46 4.12 -6.86 -19.20
C ARG A 46 3.20 -8.03 -18.82
N PRO A 47 2.00 -8.15 -19.44
CA PRO A 47 1.08 -9.24 -19.17
C PRO A 47 1.62 -10.59 -19.63
N HIS A 48 0.93 -11.67 -19.24
CA HIS A 48 1.16 -13.05 -19.71
C HIS A 48 2.52 -13.64 -19.33
N GLY A 49 3.22 -12.99 -18.41
CA GLY A 49 4.41 -13.55 -17.77
C GLY A 49 4.06 -14.61 -16.71
N TRP A 50 5.03 -15.45 -16.37
CA TRP A 50 4.93 -16.41 -15.26
C TRP A 50 5.18 -15.75 -13.90
N GLY A 51 4.66 -14.53 -13.73
CA GLY A 51 4.79 -13.70 -12.55
C GLY A 51 3.66 -13.95 -11.52
N PRO A 52 3.53 -13.06 -10.53
CA PRO A 52 2.49 -13.17 -9.51
C PRO A 52 1.06 -12.98 -10.06
N ARG A 53 0.86 -12.20 -11.14
CA ARG A 53 -0.41 -12.15 -11.88
C ARG A 53 -0.20 -12.41 -13.37
N TRP A 54 -1.31 -12.78 -14.02
CA TRP A 54 -1.36 -13.02 -15.46
C TRP A 54 -1.72 -11.76 -16.23
N GLU A 55 -2.72 -11.02 -15.73
CA GLU A 55 -3.18 -9.75 -16.25
C GLU A 55 -3.67 -8.85 -15.11
N LEU A 56 -3.58 -7.54 -15.35
CA LEU A 56 -4.16 -6.45 -14.57
C LEU A 56 -5.25 -5.77 -15.40
N SER A 57 -6.21 -5.15 -14.72
CA SER A 57 -7.25 -4.35 -15.36
C SER A 57 -6.69 -2.97 -15.71
N ARG A 58 -7.36 -2.23 -16.60
CA ARG A 58 -6.94 -0.85 -16.94
C ARG A 58 -6.85 0.03 -15.70
N SER A 59 -7.82 -0.07 -14.78
CA SER A 59 -7.79 0.68 -13.53
C SER A 59 -6.64 0.26 -12.60
N GLU A 60 -6.23 -1.01 -12.61
CA GLU A 60 -5.08 -1.50 -11.82
C GLU A 60 -3.75 -1.00 -12.41
N ILE A 61 -3.63 -0.97 -13.73
CA ILE A 61 -2.46 -0.40 -14.43
C ILE A 61 -2.37 1.11 -14.16
N ALA A 62 -3.49 1.83 -14.27
CA ALA A 62 -3.54 3.26 -14.01
C ALA A 62 -3.23 3.62 -12.54
N CYS A 63 -3.74 2.83 -11.59
CA CYS A 63 -3.37 2.94 -10.18
C CYS A 63 -1.86 2.75 -9.99
N PHE A 64 -1.26 1.71 -10.59
CA PHE A 64 0.19 1.49 -10.52
C PHE A 64 0.99 2.69 -11.04
N GLU A 65 0.67 3.19 -12.23
CA GLU A 65 1.36 4.33 -12.84
C GLU A 65 1.19 5.62 -12.03
N SER A 66 0.05 5.81 -11.36
CA SER A 66 -0.17 6.96 -10.50
C SER A 66 0.80 6.98 -9.30
N HIS A 67 1.08 5.83 -8.69
CA HIS A 67 2.09 5.74 -7.64
C HIS A 67 3.51 5.84 -8.19
N ARG A 68 3.78 5.26 -9.37
CA ARG A 68 5.06 5.42 -10.05
C ARG A 68 5.37 6.90 -10.33
N ARG A 69 4.37 7.71 -10.66
CA ARG A 69 4.49 9.16 -10.82
C ARG A 69 4.91 9.86 -9.52
N CYS A 70 4.39 9.43 -8.37
CA CYS A 70 4.84 9.94 -7.06
C CYS A 70 6.30 9.56 -6.77
N TRP A 71 6.73 8.33 -7.06
CA TRP A 71 8.13 7.92 -6.90
C TRP A 71 9.05 8.74 -7.81
N GLN A 72 8.63 8.94 -9.06
CA GLN A 72 9.34 9.73 -10.04
C GLN A 72 9.52 11.18 -9.58
N ARG A 73 8.46 11.78 -9.03
CA ARG A 73 8.49 13.14 -8.50
C ARG A 73 9.43 13.28 -7.31
N LEU A 74 9.37 12.34 -6.37
CA LEU A 74 10.27 12.31 -5.21
C LEU A 74 11.73 12.39 -5.66
N ARG A 75 12.10 11.60 -6.68
CA ARG A 75 13.43 11.62 -7.31
C ARG A 75 13.75 12.95 -8.00
N ASP A 76 12.84 13.44 -8.84
CA ASP A 76 13.08 14.63 -9.67
C ASP A 76 13.23 15.90 -8.83
N GLU A 77 12.53 15.98 -7.70
CA GLU A 77 12.58 17.10 -6.76
C GLU A 77 13.67 16.95 -5.69
N GLY A 78 14.41 15.83 -5.68
CA GLY A 78 15.46 15.57 -4.70
C GLY A 78 14.95 15.48 -3.24
N LEU A 79 13.70 15.04 -3.05
CA LEU A 79 13.11 14.89 -1.73
C LEU A 79 13.69 13.67 -1.02
N GLY A 80 14.08 13.80 0.26
CA GLY A 80 14.61 12.66 1.02
C GLY A 80 13.57 11.56 1.28
N HIS A 81 12.32 11.95 1.53
CA HIS A 81 11.20 11.06 1.83
C HIS A 81 9.88 11.68 1.37
N ALA A 82 8.85 10.85 1.15
CA ALA A 82 7.48 11.32 1.00
C ALA A 82 6.47 10.34 1.57
N VAL A 83 5.35 10.88 2.05
CA VAL A 83 4.13 10.10 2.31
C VAL A 83 3.26 10.11 1.05
N ILE A 84 2.90 8.92 0.58
CA ILE A 84 2.00 8.70 -0.56
C ILE A 84 0.66 8.20 -0.04
N LEU A 85 -0.41 8.86 -0.45
CA LEU A 85 -1.79 8.62 -0.05
C LEU A 85 -2.67 8.30 -1.27
N GLU A 86 -3.55 7.33 -1.16
CA GLU A 86 -4.73 7.22 -2.04
C GLU A 86 -5.82 8.21 -1.58
N ASP A 87 -6.81 8.47 -2.43
CA ASP A 87 -7.88 9.44 -2.23
C ASP A 87 -9.11 8.94 -1.46
N ASP A 88 -9.00 7.77 -0.80
CA ASP A 88 -10.01 7.22 0.09
C ASP A 88 -9.44 6.82 1.46
N VAL A 89 -8.42 7.54 1.93
CA VAL A 89 -7.77 7.22 3.20
C VAL A 89 -8.26 8.12 4.34
N ILE A 90 -8.67 7.50 5.43
CA ILE A 90 -8.92 8.15 6.72
C ILE A 90 -7.60 8.27 7.47
N LEU A 91 -7.29 9.47 7.95
CA LEU A 91 -6.04 9.76 8.66
C LEU A 91 -6.27 9.87 10.17
N SER A 92 -5.37 9.24 10.93
CA SER A 92 -5.28 9.42 12.37
C SER A 92 -4.69 10.79 12.69
N THR A 93 -5.16 11.44 13.75
CA THR A 93 -4.53 12.65 14.31
C THR A 93 -3.09 12.43 14.73
N ARG A 94 -2.67 11.16 14.88
CA ARG A 94 -1.30 10.75 15.22
C ARG A 94 -0.37 10.57 14.02
N LEU A 95 -0.87 10.70 12.78
CA LEU A 95 -0.06 10.59 11.57
C LEU A 95 1.14 11.56 11.55
N PRO A 96 1.01 12.86 11.88
CA PRO A 96 2.14 13.79 11.81
C PRO A 96 3.25 13.41 12.80
N GLU A 97 2.86 13.04 14.02
CA GLU A 97 3.78 12.57 15.06
C GLU A 97 4.53 11.30 14.62
N ALA A 98 3.82 10.34 14.04
CA ALA A 98 4.40 9.11 13.52
C ALA A 98 5.44 9.37 12.42
N VAL A 99 5.10 10.22 11.45
CA VAL A 99 6.00 10.57 10.35
C VAL A 99 7.22 11.33 10.86
N ALA A 100 7.04 12.29 11.77
CA ALA A 100 8.14 13.02 12.39
C ALA A 100 9.10 12.08 13.15
N ALA A 101 8.57 11.14 13.93
CA ALA A 101 9.37 10.16 14.65
C ALA A 101 10.18 9.26 13.71
N LEU A 102 9.57 8.79 12.61
CA LEU A 102 10.24 7.98 11.59
C LEU A 102 11.37 8.74 10.90
N CYS A 103 11.12 9.98 10.50
CA CYS A 103 12.12 10.84 9.87
C CYS A 103 13.28 11.15 10.82
N ALA A 104 13.00 11.46 12.08
CA ALA A 104 14.02 11.77 13.09
C ALA A 104 14.92 10.57 13.43
N ALA A 105 14.36 9.35 13.45
CA ALA A 105 15.12 8.13 13.69
C ALA A 105 15.98 7.69 12.49
N GLY A 106 15.74 8.26 11.30
CA GLY A 106 16.15 7.67 10.03
C GLY A 106 15.26 6.44 9.74
N PRO A 107 14.37 6.47 8.73
CA PRO A 107 13.44 5.37 8.51
C PRO A 107 14.20 4.05 8.36
N PRO A 108 13.94 3.04 9.21
CA PRO A 108 14.74 1.81 9.20
C PRO A 108 14.32 0.84 8.09
N ALA A 109 13.47 1.30 7.17
CA ALA A 109 13.05 0.58 5.98
C ALA A 109 12.87 1.55 4.81
N ASP A 110 13.06 1.05 3.59
CA ASP A 110 12.91 1.80 2.35
C ASP A 110 11.46 2.24 2.13
N VAL A 111 10.51 1.39 2.55
CA VAL A 111 9.07 1.68 2.55
C VAL A 111 8.46 1.27 3.89
N VAL A 112 7.77 2.22 4.53
CA VAL A 112 7.01 2.00 5.77
C VAL A 112 5.52 2.13 5.48
N LYS A 113 4.80 1.01 5.60
CA LYS A 113 3.34 0.98 5.50
C LYS A 113 2.73 1.69 6.71
N LEU A 114 1.89 2.69 6.45
CA LEU A 114 1.24 3.51 7.47
C LEU A 114 -0.23 3.14 7.67
N ASP A 115 -0.88 2.60 6.64
CA ASP A 115 -2.25 2.12 6.74
C ASP A 115 -2.36 0.69 7.29
N GLY A 116 -3.49 0.41 7.93
CA GLY A 116 -3.84 -0.91 8.45
C GLY A 116 -4.72 -1.72 7.50
N VAL A 117 -4.60 -3.04 7.56
CA VAL A 117 -5.52 -3.97 6.89
C VAL A 117 -5.94 -5.11 7.83
N ARG A 118 -7.19 -5.57 7.67
CA ARG A 118 -7.74 -6.72 8.40
C ARG A 118 -7.27 -8.05 7.79
N GLN A 119 -5.96 -8.21 7.71
CA GLN A 119 -5.30 -9.39 7.16
C GLN A 119 -4.48 -10.08 8.26
N MET A 120 -4.59 -11.41 8.35
CA MET A 120 -3.71 -12.22 9.19
C MET A 120 -2.33 -12.31 8.54
N VAL A 121 -1.40 -11.48 9.00
CA VAL A 121 -0.05 -11.33 8.43
C VAL A 121 0.99 -11.66 9.47
N ARG A 122 2.16 -12.07 8.99
CA ARG A 122 3.34 -12.35 9.79
C ARG A 122 4.28 -11.17 9.76
N TYR A 123 4.60 -10.67 10.93
CA TYR A 123 5.50 -9.55 11.13
C TYR A 123 6.66 -9.97 12.04
N GLY A 124 7.82 -9.39 11.80
CA GLY A 124 9.00 -9.56 12.65
C GLY A 124 8.82 -9.01 14.07
N PRO A 125 9.88 -9.12 14.90
CA PRO A 125 9.93 -8.50 16.21
C PRO A 125 9.67 -6.99 16.12
N ARG A 126 9.09 -6.42 17.18
CA ARG A 126 8.87 -4.97 17.26
C ARG A 126 10.17 -4.26 17.57
N ILE A 127 10.51 -3.27 16.76
CA ILE A 127 11.57 -2.30 17.05
C ILE A 127 10.95 -0.95 17.38
N SER A 128 11.49 -0.24 18.35
CA SER A 128 11.01 1.10 18.72
C SER A 128 11.47 2.13 17.69
N VAL A 129 10.63 3.15 17.45
CA VAL A 129 10.99 4.30 16.62
C VAL A 129 11.44 5.44 17.54
N GLY A 130 12.75 5.56 17.75
CA GLY A 130 13.32 6.51 18.71
C GLY A 130 12.73 6.31 20.12
N ALA A 131 12.41 7.42 20.79
CA ALA A 131 11.74 7.44 22.09
C ALA A 131 10.19 7.52 22.00
N SER A 132 9.63 7.39 20.79
CA SER A 132 8.18 7.48 20.59
C SER A 132 7.47 6.20 21.02
N GLU A 133 6.14 6.26 21.16
CA GLU A 133 5.32 5.08 21.39
C GLU A 133 5.10 4.23 20.12
N PHE A 134 5.51 4.70 18.95
CA PHE A 134 5.41 3.94 17.70
C PHE A 134 6.48 2.84 17.64
N GLY A 135 6.12 1.74 17.00
CA GLY A 135 7.05 0.67 16.68
C GLY A 135 6.94 0.27 15.22
N LEU A 136 7.99 -0.37 14.73
CA LEU A 136 8.01 -0.97 13.42
C LEU A 136 8.15 -2.48 13.54
N ARG A 137 7.57 -3.17 12.57
CA ARG A 137 7.82 -4.59 12.37
C ARG A 137 8.10 -4.85 10.91
N ALA A 138 9.14 -5.62 10.63
CA ALA A 138 9.40 -6.09 9.28
C ALA A 138 8.20 -6.89 8.75
N ILE A 139 7.78 -6.62 7.52
CA ILE A 139 6.71 -7.37 6.86
C ILE A 139 7.32 -8.67 6.31
N LEU A 140 6.82 -9.84 6.76
CA LEU A 140 7.39 -11.15 6.39
C LEU A 140 6.48 -11.93 5.42
N GLN A 141 5.31 -11.40 5.11
CA GLN A 141 4.34 -11.96 4.17
C GLN A 141 3.67 -10.82 3.43
N THR A 142 3.30 -11.03 2.15
CA THR A 142 2.58 -10.04 1.33
C THR A 142 1.38 -9.44 2.08
N VAL A 143 1.35 -8.11 2.14
CA VAL A 143 0.28 -7.31 2.76
C VAL A 143 -0.48 -6.56 1.68
N HIS A 144 -1.79 -6.54 1.77
CA HIS A 144 -2.64 -5.79 0.86
C HIS A 144 -2.69 -4.30 1.19
N SER A 145 -3.24 -3.52 0.27
CA SER A 145 -3.37 -2.06 0.31
C SER A 145 -2.04 -1.31 0.13
N ALA A 146 -2.12 -0.23 -0.65
CA ALA A 146 -1.09 0.81 -0.73
C ALA A 146 -1.67 2.19 -0.42
N GLY A 147 -2.74 2.23 0.39
CA GLY A 147 -3.49 3.43 0.71
C GLY A 147 -2.63 4.51 1.36
N CYS A 148 -1.74 4.17 2.30
CA CYS A 148 -0.85 5.15 2.91
C CYS A 148 0.51 4.54 3.28
N TYR A 149 1.58 5.11 2.74
CA TYR A 149 2.94 4.69 3.10
C TYR A 149 3.95 5.83 3.01
N LEU A 150 4.97 5.75 3.85
CA LEU A 150 6.19 6.55 3.76
C LEU A 150 7.20 5.81 2.89
N ILE A 151 7.87 6.52 1.99
CA ILE A 151 8.92 5.99 1.13
C ILE A 151 10.15 6.92 1.17
N SER A 152 11.34 6.33 1.19
CA SER A 152 12.62 7.06 1.06
C SER A 152 13.01 7.28 -0.40
N ALA A 153 13.94 8.20 -0.65
CA ALA A 153 14.55 8.39 -1.98
C ALA A 153 15.13 7.09 -2.54
N ALA A 154 15.88 6.34 -1.73
CA ALA A 154 16.44 5.05 -2.12
C ALA A 154 15.34 4.03 -2.46
N GLY A 155 14.27 3.97 -1.66
CA GLY A 155 13.12 3.13 -1.94
C GLY A 155 12.42 3.50 -3.25
N ALA A 156 12.26 4.79 -3.52
CA ALA A 156 11.66 5.27 -4.77
C ALA A 156 12.50 4.84 -5.98
N ASP A 157 13.82 4.98 -5.92
CA ASP A 157 14.72 4.54 -7.00
C ASP A 157 14.65 3.02 -7.23
N MET A 158 14.64 2.23 -6.15
CA MET A 158 14.51 0.77 -6.25
C MET A 158 13.16 0.36 -6.85
N LEU A 159 12.06 0.99 -6.44
CA LEU A 159 10.73 0.73 -7.00
C LEU A 159 10.65 1.16 -8.47
N LEU A 160 11.23 2.30 -8.84
CA LEU A 160 11.29 2.78 -10.22
C LEU A 160 12.09 1.85 -11.12
N ALA A 161 13.25 1.37 -10.65
CA ALA A 161 14.07 0.42 -11.39
C ALA A 161 13.34 -0.92 -11.57
N ALA A 162 12.75 -1.45 -10.49
CA ALA A 162 12.03 -2.73 -10.52
C ALA A 162 10.73 -2.68 -11.34
N SER A 163 10.13 -1.50 -11.50
CA SER A 163 8.90 -1.31 -12.30
C SER A 163 9.16 -0.85 -13.73
N ALA A 164 10.39 -1.01 -14.25
CA ALA A 164 10.66 -0.92 -15.68
C ALA A 164 9.83 -1.93 -16.52
N GLY A 165 9.39 -3.02 -15.88
CA GLY A 165 8.31 -3.88 -16.36
C GLY A 165 7.50 -4.42 -15.19
N PHE A 166 6.16 -4.42 -15.28
CA PHE A 166 5.32 -4.90 -14.19
C PHE A 166 4.06 -5.63 -14.67
N CYS A 167 3.59 -6.55 -13.83
CA CYS A 167 2.28 -7.20 -13.95
C CYS A 167 1.79 -7.69 -12.57
N ASP A 168 2.03 -6.89 -11.53
CA ASP A 168 1.53 -7.13 -10.18
C ASP A 168 0.58 -6.02 -9.79
N HIS A 169 -0.39 -6.31 -8.91
CA HIS A 169 -1.08 -5.21 -8.25
C HIS A 169 -0.05 -4.37 -7.52
N LEU A 170 -0.30 -3.07 -7.44
CA LEU A 170 0.62 -2.14 -6.81
C LEU A 170 0.99 -2.54 -5.37
N ASP A 171 0.01 -2.94 -4.56
CA ASP A 171 0.22 -3.36 -3.18
C ASP A 171 1.05 -4.65 -3.09
N ASP A 172 0.72 -5.67 -3.90
CA ASP A 172 1.52 -6.89 -4.06
C ASP A 172 2.96 -6.52 -4.51
N PHE A 173 3.12 -5.53 -5.39
CA PHE A 173 4.42 -5.07 -5.86
C PHE A 173 5.21 -4.42 -4.72
N VAL A 174 4.66 -3.44 -4.03
CA VAL A 174 5.39 -2.70 -2.98
C VAL A 174 5.62 -3.55 -1.73
N PHE A 175 4.61 -4.29 -1.28
CA PHE A 175 4.57 -4.94 0.05
C PHE A 175 4.71 -6.47 0.02
N ASN A 176 5.19 -7.05 -1.08
CA ASN A 176 5.67 -8.43 -1.09
C ASN A 176 7.16 -8.48 -0.67
N PRO A 177 7.50 -9.15 0.45
CA PRO A 177 8.88 -9.21 0.93
C PRO A 177 9.84 -9.78 -0.11
N ARG A 178 10.92 -9.04 -0.38
CA ARG A 178 11.94 -9.37 -1.37
C ARG A 178 13.28 -8.78 -0.94
N ALA A 179 14.37 -9.24 -1.54
CA ALA A 179 15.71 -8.75 -1.21
C ALA A 179 16.00 -7.33 -1.74
N ALA A 180 15.24 -6.87 -2.74
CA ALA A 180 15.53 -5.64 -3.45
C ALA A 180 15.29 -4.36 -2.64
N TRP A 181 14.35 -4.37 -1.69
CA TRP A 181 14.10 -3.27 -0.75
C TRP A 181 13.47 -3.79 0.53
N SER A 182 13.70 -3.08 1.61
CA SER A 182 13.17 -3.38 2.94
C SER A 182 11.79 -2.76 3.14
N ILE A 183 10.90 -3.52 3.77
CA ILE A 183 9.53 -3.11 4.05
C ILE A 183 9.17 -3.32 5.52
N ALA A 184 8.56 -2.31 6.13
CA ALA A 184 8.11 -2.36 7.51
C ALA A 184 6.67 -1.86 7.64
N GLN A 185 6.00 -2.32 8.69
CA GLN A 185 4.67 -1.88 9.09
C GLN A 185 4.79 -1.10 10.39
N ILE A 186 4.20 0.09 10.44
CA ILE A 186 4.06 0.85 11.69
C ILE A 186 2.98 0.25 12.59
N GLU A 187 3.23 0.26 13.90
CA GLU A 187 2.32 -0.18 14.95
C GLU A 187 2.23 0.87 16.08
N PRO A 188 1.03 1.44 16.35
CA PRO A 188 -0.23 1.22 15.63
C PRO A 188 -0.22 1.82 14.21
N ALA A 189 -1.08 1.31 13.33
CA ALA A 189 -1.31 1.90 12.01
C ALA A 189 -2.05 3.24 12.16
N VAL A 190 -1.61 4.25 11.41
CA VAL A 190 -2.06 5.66 11.53
C VAL A 190 -2.87 6.14 10.33
N ALA A 191 -3.25 5.21 9.47
CA ALA A 191 -4.16 5.44 8.35
C ALA A 191 -5.03 4.20 8.11
N LEU A 192 -6.15 4.38 7.41
CA LEU A 192 -7.04 3.30 7.05
C LEU A 192 -7.79 3.64 5.76
N GLN A 193 -7.84 2.73 4.78
CA GLN A 193 -8.73 2.92 3.65
C GLN A 193 -10.18 2.92 4.12
N ALA A 194 -10.97 3.88 3.67
CA ALA A 194 -12.31 4.14 4.16
C ALA A 194 -13.25 2.92 4.00
N VAL A 195 -13.06 2.13 2.93
CA VAL A 195 -13.80 0.86 2.71
C VAL A 195 -13.57 -0.20 3.81
N LEU A 196 -12.45 -0.11 4.53
CA LEU A 196 -12.06 -1.03 5.60
C LEU A 196 -12.47 -0.54 6.99
N ALA A 197 -12.95 0.70 7.12
CA ALA A 197 -13.36 1.28 8.39
C ALA A 197 -14.78 0.82 8.79
N ALA A 198 -14.94 0.39 10.05
CA ALA A 198 -16.25 0.10 10.60
C ALA A 198 -17.10 1.39 10.65
N GLY A 199 -18.37 1.29 10.26
CA GLY A 199 -19.30 2.43 10.27
C GLY A 199 -19.09 3.45 9.13
N PHE A 200 -18.08 3.29 8.28
CA PHE A 200 -17.95 4.10 7.07
C PHE A 200 -18.90 3.56 5.99
N ASP A 201 -19.69 4.45 5.38
CA ASP A 201 -20.58 4.05 4.30
C ASP A 201 -19.77 3.73 3.04
N ALA A 202 -19.43 2.44 2.90
CA ALA A 202 -18.76 1.91 1.71
C ALA A 202 -19.60 2.08 0.42
N ALA A 203 -20.92 2.33 0.55
CA ALA A 203 -21.79 2.64 -0.58
C ALA A 203 -21.79 4.14 -0.91
N GLY A 204 -21.18 4.99 -0.08
CA GLY A 204 -20.96 6.41 -0.36
C GLY A 204 -19.88 6.65 -1.41
N GLU A 205 -19.79 7.88 -1.91
CA GLU A 205 -18.91 8.22 -3.04
C GLU A 205 -17.42 8.02 -2.77
N VAL A 206 -17.00 8.11 -1.50
CA VAL A 206 -15.61 7.88 -1.07
C VAL A 206 -15.29 6.40 -0.93
N GLY A 207 -16.29 5.56 -0.61
CA GLY A 207 -16.12 4.12 -0.38
C GLY A 207 -16.25 3.26 -1.65
N ARG A 208 -16.88 3.77 -2.70
CA ARG A 208 -17.01 3.05 -3.98
C ARG A 208 -15.79 3.30 -4.86
N SER A 209 -14.96 2.26 -5.02
CA SER A 209 -13.92 2.26 -6.06
C SER A 209 -14.53 2.51 -7.44
N GLU A 210 -13.89 3.35 -8.26
CA GLU A 210 -14.23 3.56 -9.68
C GLU A 210 -14.29 2.24 -10.46
N ARG A 211 -13.55 1.21 -10.00
CA ARG A 211 -13.59 -0.15 -10.54
C ARG A 211 -15.01 -0.74 -10.56
N THR A 212 -15.85 -0.35 -9.61
CA THR A 212 -17.23 -0.83 -9.43
C THR A 212 -18.24 0.07 -10.14
N ARG A 213 -17.92 1.35 -10.38
CA ARG A 213 -18.84 2.32 -11.01
C ARG A 213 -18.96 2.15 -12.52
N GLN A 214 -17.91 1.72 -13.21
CA GLN A 214 -17.92 1.54 -14.66
C GLN A 214 -17.40 0.16 -15.07
N ALA A 215 -18.31 -0.81 -15.11
CA ALA A 215 -18.00 -2.20 -15.48
C ALA A 215 -17.34 -2.32 -16.87
N GLY A 216 -17.59 -1.37 -17.78
CA GLY A 216 -17.01 -1.33 -19.12
C GLY A 216 -15.49 -1.07 -19.18
N ILE A 217 -14.88 -0.48 -18.15
CA ILE A 217 -13.42 -0.25 -18.10
C ILE A 217 -12.66 -1.55 -17.81
N ASN A 218 -13.28 -2.41 -16.99
CA ASN A 218 -12.68 -3.62 -16.46
C ASN A 218 -13.31 -4.83 -17.13
N ALA A 219 -12.86 -5.14 -18.36
CA ALA A 219 -13.16 -6.42 -18.99
C ALA A 219 -12.70 -7.58 -18.10
N ALA A 220 -13.31 -8.76 -18.29
CA ALA A 220 -12.92 -9.96 -17.58
C ALA A 220 -11.44 -10.28 -17.87
N LYS A 221 -10.62 -10.28 -16.81
CA LYS A 221 -9.19 -10.57 -16.89
C LYS A 221 -8.93 -12.06 -17.11
N ALA A 222 -7.99 -12.40 -17.98
CA ALA A 222 -7.52 -13.76 -18.10
C ALA A 222 -6.78 -14.18 -16.82
N ARG A 223 -7.09 -15.37 -16.31
CA ARG A 223 -6.45 -15.94 -15.11
C ARG A 223 -5.20 -16.77 -15.44
N GLY A 224 -4.81 -16.79 -16.70
CA GLY A 224 -3.75 -17.62 -17.24
C GLY A 224 -4.13 -19.09 -17.46
N PRO A 225 -3.24 -19.84 -18.12
CA PRO A 225 -3.47 -21.23 -18.47
C PRO A 225 -3.54 -22.11 -17.20
N LEU A 226 -4.15 -23.30 -17.32
CA LEU A 226 -4.30 -24.24 -16.19
C LEU A 226 -2.98 -24.58 -15.48
N PRO A 227 -1.86 -24.87 -16.19
CA PRO A 227 -0.58 -25.17 -15.53
C PRO A 227 -0.05 -24.01 -14.67
N TYR A 228 -0.20 -22.77 -15.15
CA TYR A 228 0.17 -21.57 -14.39
C TYR A 228 -0.63 -21.48 -13.08
N ARG A 229 -1.95 -21.69 -13.14
CA ARG A 229 -2.82 -21.66 -11.96
C ARG A 229 -2.50 -22.79 -10.97
N ALA A 230 -2.28 -24.01 -11.47
CA ALA A 230 -1.93 -25.16 -10.66
C ALA A 230 -0.60 -24.95 -9.92
N LEU A 231 0.44 -24.48 -10.63
CA LEU A 231 1.75 -24.18 -10.04
C LEU A 231 1.64 -23.10 -8.95
N LYS A 232 0.85 -22.06 -9.18
CA LYS A 232 0.64 -20.98 -8.21
C LYS A 232 -0.02 -21.50 -6.93
N GLU A 233 -1.04 -22.34 -7.06
CA GLU A 233 -1.74 -22.92 -5.90
C GLU A 233 -0.85 -23.91 -5.15
N ALA A 234 -0.05 -24.72 -5.87
CA ALA A 234 0.94 -25.61 -5.27
C ALA A 234 1.98 -24.82 -4.45
N ARG A 235 2.55 -23.75 -5.02
CA ARG A 235 3.49 -22.84 -4.32
C ARG A 235 2.86 -22.18 -3.10
N ARG A 236 1.60 -21.73 -3.22
CA ARG A 236 0.84 -21.15 -2.10
C ARG A 236 0.66 -22.15 -0.97
N SER A 237 0.25 -23.38 -1.31
CA SER A 237 0.01 -24.46 -0.35
C SER A 237 1.30 -24.89 0.36
N ALA A 238 2.39 -25.11 -0.39
CA ALA A 238 3.69 -25.46 0.17
C ALA A 238 4.20 -24.37 1.13
N ARG A 239 4.06 -23.10 0.74
CA ARG A 239 4.41 -21.96 1.59
C ARG A 239 3.56 -21.93 2.85
N ALA A 240 2.23 -22.07 2.74
CA ALA A 240 1.33 -22.08 3.89
C ALA A 240 1.65 -23.20 4.88
N LEU A 241 1.99 -24.39 4.37
CA LEU A 241 2.41 -25.52 5.19
C LEU A 241 3.73 -25.23 5.93
N ARG A 242 4.74 -24.70 5.22
CA ARG A 242 6.02 -24.29 5.83
C ARG A 242 5.81 -23.29 6.96
N TRP A 243 4.96 -22.28 6.75
CA TRP A 243 4.65 -21.29 7.78
C TRP A 243 4.07 -21.95 9.03
N ARG A 244 3.01 -22.75 8.85
CA ARG A 244 2.30 -23.42 9.95
C ARG A 244 3.20 -24.36 10.76
N LEU A 245 4.03 -25.16 10.09
CA LEU A 245 4.83 -26.18 10.75
C LEU A 245 6.08 -25.64 11.46
N TYR A 246 6.76 -24.66 10.85
CA TYR A 246 8.11 -24.28 11.29
C TYR A 246 8.23 -22.81 11.65
N VAL A 247 7.66 -21.93 10.85
CA VAL A 247 7.96 -20.50 10.97
C VAL A 247 7.12 -19.84 12.06
N ASP A 248 5.85 -20.20 12.20
CA ASP A 248 4.94 -19.52 13.14
C ASP A 248 5.37 -19.66 14.59
N ARG A 249 5.82 -20.87 14.97
CA ARG A 249 6.32 -21.14 16.32
C ARG A 249 7.59 -20.34 16.60
N ARG A 250 8.56 -20.37 15.69
CA ARG A 250 9.82 -19.64 15.83
C ARG A 250 9.60 -18.13 15.81
N LEU A 251 8.70 -17.65 14.97
CA LEU A 251 8.37 -16.23 14.85
C LEU A 251 7.80 -15.70 16.16
N ARG A 252 6.83 -16.40 16.76
CA ARG A 252 6.27 -16.01 18.06
C ARG A 252 7.32 -16.07 19.17
N ALA A 253 8.13 -17.12 19.22
CA ALA A 253 9.21 -17.25 20.19
C ALA A 253 10.25 -16.12 20.10
N GLY A 254 10.46 -15.57 18.90
CA GLY A 254 11.34 -14.42 18.67
C GLY A 254 10.69 -13.04 18.86
N GLY A 255 9.46 -12.95 19.39
CA GLY A 255 8.74 -11.67 19.57
C GLY A 255 8.04 -11.13 18.32
N GLY A 256 7.97 -11.94 17.26
CA GLY A 256 7.20 -11.64 16.06
C GLY A 256 5.70 -11.74 16.28
N ARG A 257 4.93 -11.09 15.40
CA ARG A 257 3.46 -11.03 15.46
C ARG A 257 2.85 -11.83 14.32
N ILE A 258 1.75 -12.53 14.61
CA ILE A 258 0.88 -13.13 13.60
C ILE A 258 -0.52 -12.60 13.87
N GLY A 259 -1.00 -11.68 13.04
CA GLY A 259 -2.22 -10.93 13.30
C GLY A 259 -2.46 -9.82 12.29
N SER A 260 -3.60 -9.14 12.43
CA SER A 260 -3.75 -7.79 11.90
C SER A 260 -2.97 -6.79 12.78
N VAL A 261 -2.70 -5.64 12.20
CA VAL A 261 -2.02 -4.53 12.89
C VAL A 261 -3.08 -3.74 13.64
N PRO A 262 -2.86 -3.38 14.92
CA PRO A 262 -3.78 -2.53 15.64
C PRO A 262 -3.82 -1.14 14.99
N LEU A 263 -5.02 -0.57 14.92
CA LEU A 263 -5.21 0.80 14.45
C LEU A 263 -4.92 1.79 15.58
N ALA A 264 -4.57 3.02 15.24
CA ALA A 264 -4.61 4.13 16.17
C ALA A 264 -6.05 4.29 16.69
N ALA A 265 -6.20 4.62 17.97
CA ALA A 265 -7.49 4.58 18.65
C ALA A 265 -8.57 5.46 17.99
N ASP A 266 -8.18 6.56 17.37
CA ASP A 266 -9.08 7.52 16.71
C ASP A 266 -9.53 7.08 15.29
N LEU A 267 -9.01 5.96 14.77
CA LEU A 267 -9.47 5.34 13.53
C LEU A 267 -10.62 4.34 13.72
N GLY A 268 -10.91 3.97 14.98
CA GLY A 268 -11.90 2.94 15.30
C GLY A 268 -11.43 1.53 14.93
N ASP A 269 -12.38 0.68 14.50
CA ASP A 269 -12.16 -0.73 14.21
C ASP A 269 -12.20 -1.03 12.70
N TYR A 270 -11.60 -2.15 12.33
CA TYR A 270 -11.80 -2.73 10.99
C TYR A 270 -13.23 -3.27 10.81
N ARG A 271 -13.77 -3.14 9.60
CA ARG A 271 -14.99 -3.82 9.14
C ARG A 271 -14.80 -5.34 8.99
#